data_AF-A0A7K4VPJ3-F1
#
_entry.id   AF-A0A7K4VPJ3-F1
#
_cell.length_a   1.000
_cell.length_b   1.000
_cell.length_c   1.000
_cell.angle_alpha   90.00
_cell.angle_beta   90.00
_cell.angle_gamma   90.00
#
_symmetry.space_group_name_H-M   'P 1'
#
loop_
_entity.id
_entity.type
_entity.pdbx_description
1 polymer ?
#
loop_
_entity_poly.entity_id
_entity_poly.type
_entity_poly.pdbx_seq_one_letter_code
_entity_poly.pdbx_strand_id
1 'polypeptide(L)'
;INVLGMQPMASPFDNDFFNGLCERVRDGNTRTYYRKPWNVAVLTYDTKADKTFSSVYYHDRVKMLREVYIDKQKYFSVDASLKYTPTDGSNKNESKGNFKYDYRKNYTFSSILQSYTERVRLILLKNQTFLHVKGQIQLGRFQIRSRDVRLTDSFLDDLKFLPAEYDKGEYFKFLEDYGTHYAVSGTVGGKYELVYVLDNYAMSRLGITVEDVKKCLGYHLDANIAHENIQANFNVDGGKCERIHGKDKYAWTLNNLLHPLFFFSAAEMNDNAVIDDVLSLVEGGKIDFSVKIKEMLLRGAKAVDVEDYIEWAKSLVDAPVVIQQRPSPIHTLVPVKMRDAYLKKQNLERAIEDYITEYSVCKCEPCKNGGTLVLVDGVCTCLCSSYFKGIACQIPKST
;
A
#
# COMPACT_ATOMS: atom_id res chain seq x y z
N ILE A 1 -10.21 10.00 -4.02
CA ILE A 1 -9.11 10.15 -3.03
C ILE A 1 -9.75 10.42 -1.68
N ASN A 2 -9.38 9.69 -0.63
CA ASN A 2 -9.80 9.99 0.73
C ASN A 2 -8.58 10.45 1.54
N VAL A 3 -8.71 11.57 2.26
CA VAL A 3 -7.63 12.13 3.10
C VAL A 3 -7.18 11.17 4.21
N LEU A 4 -8.02 10.24 4.66
CA LEU A 4 -7.67 9.24 5.67
C LEU A 4 -7.03 7.97 5.07
N GLY A 5 -6.77 7.94 3.75
CA GLY A 5 -6.09 6.83 3.09
C GLY A 5 -7.01 5.77 2.49
N MET A 6 -8.33 5.88 2.70
CA MET A 6 -9.30 4.96 2.10
C MET A 6 -9.31 5.08 0.57
N GLN A 7 -9.38 3.94 -0.11
CA GLN A 7 -9.62 3.91 -1.55
C GLN A 7 -11.13 4.07 -1.79
N PRO A 8 -11.57 5.09 -2.56
CA PRO A 8 -12.97 5.24 -2.91
C PRO A 8 -13.49 4.04 -3.69
N MET A 9 -14.77 3.72 -3.52
CA MET A 9 -15.43 2.61 -4.21
C MET A 9 -15.79 2.94 -5.66
N ALA A 10 -16.09 4.21 -5.94
CA ALA A 10 -16.57 4.63 -7.25
C ALA A 10 -15.85 5.89 -7.77
N SER A 11 -15.74 5.97 -9.09
CA SER A 11 -15.28 7.18 -9.79
C SER A 11 -16.49 8.07 -10.11
N PRO A 12 -16.42 9.40 -9.85
CA PRO A 12 -17.48 10.32 -10.25
C PRO A 12 -17.50 10.59 -11.77
N PHE A 13 -16.41 10.28 -12.48
CA PHE A 13 -16.25 10.57 -13.91
C PHE A 13 -16.68 9.40 -14.79
N ASP A 14 -17.53 9.67 -15.77
CA ASP A 14 -17.86 8.76 -16.87
C ASP A 14 -16.80 8.89 -17.97
N ASN A 15 -15.80 8.02 -17.93
CA ASN A 15 -14.70 8.00 -18.89
C ASN A 15 -14.98 7.10 -20.11
N ASP A 16 -16.19 6.54 -20.23
CA ASP A 16 -16.64 5.84 -21.44
C ASP A 16 -17.36 6.81 -22.40
N PHE A 17 -17.65 8.02 -21.94
CA PHE A 17 -18.18 9.11 -22.76
C PHE A 17 -17.09 9.78 -23.61
N PHE A 18 -17.30 9.84 -24.94
CA PHE A 18 -16.39 10.44 -25.92
C PHE A 18 -16.94 11.69 -26.62
N ASN A 19 -18.17 12.11 -26.31
CA ASN A 19 -18.82 13.29 -26.91
C ASN A 19 -18.83 13.31 -28.46
N GLY A 20 -18.94 12.14 -29.11
CA GLY A 20 -18.90 12.03 -30.57
C GLY A 20 -17.51 12.27 -31.21
N LEU A 21 -16.47 12.54 -30.42
CA LEU A 21 -15.11 12.79 -30.91
C LEU A 21 -14.28 11.51 -30.96
N CYS A 22 -13.34 11.44 -31.90
CA CYS A 22 -12.37 10.35 -32.05
C CYS A 22 -10.94 10.86 -31.82
N GLU A 23 -10.69 11.45 -30.65
CA GLU A 23 -9.35 11.83 -30.23
C GLU A 23 -8.57 10.57 -29.84
N ARG A 24 -7.38 10.41 -30.42
CA ARG A 24 -6.51 9.25 -30.18
C ARG A 24 -5.15 9.70 -29.69
N VAL A 25 -4.59 8.93 -28.78
CA VAL A 25 -3.23 9.12 -28.25
C VAL A 25 -2.46 7.83 -28.50
N ARG A 26 -1.23 7.95 -28.98
CA ARG A 26 -0.37 6.79 -29.23
C ARG A 26 0.47 6.50 -27.99
N ASP A 27 0.49 5.24 -27.59
CA ASP A 27 1.48 4.75 -26.65
C ASP A 27 2.79 4.44 -27.40
N GLY A 28 3.90 5.02 -26.92
CA GLY A 28 5.22 4.81 -27.49
C GLY A 28 5.74 3.38 -27.29
N ASN A 29 5.34 2.71 -26.22
CA ASN A 29 5.84 1.38 -25.86
C ASN A 29 5.13 0.29 -26.68
N THR A 30 3.81 0.22 -26.60
CA THR A 30 3.02 -0.79 -27.36
C THR A 30 2.82 -0.44 -28.82
N ARG A 31 3.09 0.82 -29.22
CA ARG A 31 2.76 1.39 -30.54
C ARG A 31 1.26 1.39 -30.88
N THR A 32 0.41 1.12 -29.89
CA THR A 32 -1.06 1.10 -30.01
C THR A 32 -1.63 2.51 -29.87
N TYR A 33 -2.74 2.76 -30.56
CA TYR A 33 -3.53 3.98 -30.38
C TYR A 33 -4.67 3.73 -29.41
N TYR A 34 -4.72 4.51 -28.34
CA TYR A 34 -5.81 4.52 -27.37
C TYR A 34 -6.74 5.71 -27.63
N ARG A 35 -8.04 5.49 -27.45
CA ARG A 35 -9.04 6.57 -27.56
C ARG A 35 -9.05 7.37 -26.26
N LYS A 36 -8.97 8.70 -26.36
CA LYS A 36 -8.98 9.60 -25.20
C LYS A 36 -10.44 9.92 -24.80
N PRO A 37 -10.85 9.64 -23.55
CA PRO A 37 -12.17 10.02 -23.05
C PRO A 37 -12.40 11.53 -23.06
N TRP A 38 -13.68 11.94 -23.14
CA TRP A 38 -14.05 13.37 -23.13
C TRP A 38 -13.53 14.08 -21.89
N ASN A 39 -13.71 13.50 -20.71
CA ASN A 39 -13.29 14.09 -19.43
C ASN A 39 -11.79 14.30 -19.32
N VAL A 40 -10.98 13.57 -20.09
CA VAL A 40 -9.53 13.65 -20.04
C VAL A 40 -9.05 14.69 -21.05
N ALA A 41 -8.66 15.87 -20.55
CA ALA A 41 -8.15 16.97 -21.36
C ALA A 41 -6.81 16.59 -22.00
N VAL A 42 -5.88 16.12 -21.17
CA VAL A 42 -4.53 15.72 -21.57
C VAL A 42 -4.30 14.28 -21.14
N LEU A 43 -3.83 13.45 -22.06
CA LEU A 43 -3.31 12.12 -21.79
C LEU A 43 -2.02 11.98 -22.58
N THR A 44 -0.92 11.72 -21.89
CA THR A 44 0.40 11.56 -22.49
C THR A 44 1.01 10.26 -21.99
N TYR A 45 1.43 9.41 -22.92
CA TYR A 45 2.22 8.22 -22.59
C TYR A 45 3.70 8.63 -22.58
N ASP A 46 4.31 8.61 -21.40
CA ASP A 46 5.72 8.92 -21.18
C ASP A 46 6.31 7.95 -20.17
N THR A 47 6.76 6.79 -20.66
CA THR A 47 7.33 5.75 -19.80
C THR A 47 8.64 6.21 -19.18
N LYS A 48 8.66 6.31 -17.85
CA LYS A 48 9.83 6.62 -17.04
C LYS A 48 9.92 5.61 -15.92
N ALA A 49 10.91 4.76 -15.97
CA ALA A 49 11.23 3.84 -14.89
C ALA A 49 12.49 4.33 -14.17
N ASP A 50 12.53 4.16 -12.86
CA ASP A 50 13.77 4.34 -12.11
C ASP A 50 14.81 3.33 -12.60
N LYS A 51 16.03 3.80 -12.88
CA LYS A 51 17.11 2.94 -13.35
C LYS A 51 17.60 1.97 -12.27
N THR A 52 17.58 2.41 -11.02
CA THR A 52 18.02 1.63 -9.86
C THR A 52 16.91 1.57 -8.83
N PHE A 53 16.87 0.47 -8.08
CA PHE A 53 16.05 0.38 -6.89
C PHE A 53 16.62 1.28 -5.80
N SER A 54 15.77 2.14 -5.24
CA SER A 54 16.14 2.85 -4.02
C SER A 54 15.92 1.92 -2.82
N SER A 55 16.86 1.90 -1.90
CA SER A 55 16.80 1.08 -0.68
C SER A 55 17.16 1.93 0.52
N VAL A 56 16.37 1.85 1.57
CA VAL A 56 16.57 2.53 2.85
C VAL A 56 16.39 1.49 3.95
N TYR A 57 17.20 1.55 5.01
CA TYR A 57 17.03 0.67 6.15
C TYR A 57 16.69 1.44 7.42
N TYR A 58 15.92 0.80 8.29
CA TYR A 58 15.48 1.35 9.57
C TYR A 58 15.83 0.38 10.69
N HIS A 59 16.33 0.88 11.82
CA HIS A 59 16.46 0.09 13.04
C HIS A 59 15.27 0.27 13.99
N ASP A 60 14.55 1.39 13.84
CA ASP A 60 13.37 1.69 14.63
C ASP A 60 12.10 1.31 13.85
N ARG A 61 11.33 0.37 14.41
CA ARG A 61 10.06 -0.11 13.83
C ARG A 61 9.01 1.00 13.76
N VAL A 62 8.92 1.88 14.76
CA VAL A 62 7.96 2.99 14.78
C VAL A 62 8.29 3.98 13.67
N LYS A 63 9.58 4.30 13.50
CA LYS A 63 10.03 5.15 12.39
C LYS A 63 9.69 4.55 11.03
N MET A 64 9.96 3.25 10.86
CA MET A 64 9.61 2.53 9.64
C MET A 64 8.09 2.61 9.37
N LEU A 65 7.25 2.25 10.35
CA LEU A 65 5.79 2.27 10.16
C LEU A 65 5.29 3.67 9.81
N ARG A 66 5.83 4.70 10.47
CA ARG A 66 5.45 6.09 10.21
C ARG A 66 5.80 6.52 8.79
N GLU A 67 7.05 6.36 8.36
CA GLU A 67 7.48 6.80 7.02
C GLU A 67 6.86 5.95 5.90
N VAL A 68 6.63 4.65 6.13
CA VAL A 68 6.13 3.72 5.13
C VAL A 68 4.61 3.76 4.97
N TYR A 69 3.85 4.01 6.05
CA TYR A 69 2.39 3.93 6.01
C TYR A 69 1.67 5.25 6.32
N ILE A 70 2.23 6.09 7.19
CA ILE A 70 1.54 7.31 7.67
C ILE A 70 1.93 8.51 6.80
N ASP A 71 3.23 8.76 6.64
CA ASP A 71 3.75 9.98 5.99
C ASP A 71 3.68 9.94 4.44
N LYS A 72 3.00 8.94 3.86
CA LYS A 72 2.84 8.80 2.40
C LYS A 72 2.00 9.92 1.76
N GLN A 73 1.15 10.60 2.52
CA GLN A 73 0.22 11.60 2.01
C GLN A 73 0.84 13.01 1.97
N LYS A 74 1.54 13.35 0.89
CA LYS A 74 2.19 14.67 0.74
C LYS A 74 1.26 15.89 0.68
N TYR A 75 -0.01 15.69 0.33
CA TYR A 75 -0.98 16.78 0.08
C TYR A 75 -1.93 17.04 1.24
N PHE A 76 -1.97 16.15 2.23
CA PHE A 76 -2.90 16.23 3.34
C PHE A 76 -2.10 16.10 4.63
N SER A 77 -2.09 17.15 5.45
CA SER A 77 -1.62 17.06 6.83
C SER A 77 -2.78 16.54 7.68
N VAL A 78 -3.04 15.25 7.60
CA VAL A 78 -3.87 14.61 8.61
C VAL A 78 -2.92 14.23 9.75
N ASP A 79 -3.40 14.33 11.00
CA ASP A 79 -2.75 13.65 12.12
C ASP A 79 -2.58 12.15 11.81
N ALA A 80 -1.95 11.36 12.69
CA ALA A 80 -1.74 9.93 12.48
C ALA A 80 -3.06 9.11 12.53
N SER A 81 -3.99 9.43 11.64
CA SER A 81 -5.38 9.02 11.55
C SER A 81 -5.62 8.41 10.19
N LEU A 82 -5.90 7.12 10.20
CA LEU A 82 -6.07 6.31 9.00
C LEU A 82 -7.43 5.63 9.05
N LYS A 83 -8.10 5.60 7.91
CA LYS A 83 -9.34 4.87 7.72
C LYS A 83 -9.28 4.14 6.40
N TYR A 84 -9.58 2.87 6.45
CA TYR A 84 -9.41 1.93 5.35
C TYR A 84 -10.67 1.14 5.08
N THR A 85 -11.46 0.94 6.11
CA THR A 85 -12.76 0.28 6.07
C THR A 85 -13.89 1.33 6.10
N PRO A 86 -14.86 1.22 5.18
CA PRO A 86 -16.10 1.99 5.25
C PRO A 86 -16.87 1.66 6.53
N THR A 87 -17.61 2.63 7.07
CA THR A 87 -18.40 2.44 8.30
C THR A 87 -19.64 1.60 8.05
N ASP A 88 -20.30 1.79 6.92
CA ASP A 88 -21.36 0.90 6.47
C ASP A 88 -20.69 -0.31 5.80
N GLY A 89 -20.81 -1.51 6.39
CA GLY A 89 -20.41 -2.80 5.78
C GLY A 89 -21.15 -3.16 4.49
N SER A 90 -21.78 -2.18 3.84
CA SER A 90 -22.43 -2.24 2.54
C SER A 90 -21.39 -2.53 1.46
N ASN A 91 -21.11 -3.81 1.24
CA ASN A 91 -20.70 -4.28 -0.08
C ASN A 91 -21.84 -3.93 -1.05
N LYS A 92 -21.76 -2.77 -1.74
CA LYS A 92 -22.53 -2.53 -2.96
C LYS A 92 -22.04 -3.50 -4.03
N ASN A 93 -22.38 -4.78 -3.85
CA ASN A 93 -22.35 -5.78 -4.92
C ASN A 93 -23.64 -5.59 -5.70
N GLU A 94 -23.57 -4.85 -6.80
CA GLU A 94 -24.49 -4.91 -7.95
C GLU A 94 -23.96 -3.92 -9.01
N SER A 95 -23.59 -4.27 -10.24
CA SER A 95 -24.08 -5.37 -11.08
C SER A 95 -23.22 -5.58 -12.36
N LYS A 96 -23.21 -6.84 -12.82
CA LYS A 96 -23.02 -7.35 -14.21
C LYS A 96 -21.78 -6.95 -15.02
N GLY A 97 -20.84 -7.90 -15.11
CA GLY A 97 -19.86 -8.01 -16.21
C GLY A 97 -18.42 -7.81 -15.75
N ASN A 98 -17.65 -8.89 -15.77
CA ASN A 98 -16.25 -9.04 -15.33
C ASN A 98 -16.05 -8.94 -13.81
N PHE A 99 -15.69 -10.07 -13.20
CA PHE A 99 -15.22 -10.18 -11.82
C PHE A 99 -14.03 -9.23 -11.59
N LYS A 100 -14.30 -8.02 -11.10
CA LYS A 100 -13.29 -7.09 -10.62
C LYS A 100 -13.05 -7.43 -9.14
N TYR A 101 -12.14 -8.36 -8.89
CA TYR A 101 -11.62 -8.58 -7.54
C TYR A 101 -10.86 -7.32 -7.13
N ASP A 102 -11.46 -6.49 -6.27
CA ASP A 102 -10.79 -5.31 -5.70
C ASP A 102 -9.65 -5.76 -4.78
N TYR A 103 -8.42 -5.70 -5.28
CA TYR A 103 -7.23 -5.77 -4.44
C TYR A 103 -7.14 -4.48 -3.61
N ARG A 104 -7.85 -4.44 -2.48
CA ARG A 104 -7.86 -3.30 -1.56
C ARG A 104 -6.50 -3.19 -0.87
N LYS A 105 -5.71 -2.21 -1.31
CA LYS A 105 -4.41 -1.71 -0.80
C LYS A 105 -4.28 -1.60 0.74
N ASN A 106 -5.40 -1.61 1.45
CA ASN A 106 -5.54 -1.07 2.79
C ASN A 106 -5.76 -2.12 3.88
N TYR A 107 -6.04 -3.37 3.53
CA TYR A 107 -6.10 -4.46 4.52
C TYR A 107 -4.72 -4.76 5.13
N THR A 108 -3.63 -4.38 4.46
CA THR A 108 -2.26 -4.74 4.88
C THR A 108 -1.80 -3.96 6.10
N PHE A 109 -2.03 -2.65 6.23
CA PHE A 109 -1.59 -1.92 7.43
C PHE A 109 -2.41 -2.28 8.66
N SER A 110 -3.74 -2.37 8.55
CA SER A 110 -4.62 -2.76 9.66
C SER A 110 -4.30 -4.19 10.12
N SER A 111 -4.09 -5.14 9.20
CA SER A 111 -3.63 -6.50 9.55
C SER A 111 -2.19 -6.54 10.08
N ILE A 112 -1.28 -5.68 9.60
CA ILE A 112 0.07 -5.54 10.17
C ILE A 112 -0.01 -4.96 11.59
N LEU A 113 -0.91 -4.02 11.86
CA LEU A 113 -1.11 -3.46 13.20
C LEU A 113 -1.82 -4.47 14.13
N GLN A 114 -2.73 -5.26 13.60
CA GLN A 114 -3.32 -6.39 14.34
C GLN A 114 -2.24 -7.44 14.65
N SER A 115 -1.35 -7.73 13.70
CA SER A 115 -0.13 -8.53 13.92
C SER A 115 0.83 -7.85 14.90
N TYR A 116 0.84 -6.51 14.96
CA TYR A 116 1.58 -5.70 15.95
C TYR A 116 1.01 -5.87 17.35
N THR A 117 -0.21 -6.41 17.53
CA THR A 117 -0.73 -6.81 18.85
C THR A 117 -0.60 -8.31 19.12
N GLU A 118 -0.75 -9.17 18.09
CA GLU A 118 -0.75 -10.63 18.28
C GLU A 118 0.64 -11.27 18.21
N ARG A 119 1.52 -10.85 17.28
CA ARG A 119 2.90 -11.37 17.15
C ARG A 119 3.89 -10.77 18.16
N VAL A 120 3.40 -9.85 19.00
CA VAL A 120 4.09 -9.28 20.19
C VAL A 120 4.66 -10.35 21.10
N ARG A 121 4.01 -11.52 21.16
CA ARG A 121 4.48 -12.61 22.01
C ARG A 121 5.77 -13.29 21.55
N LEU A 122 6.17 -13.19 20.28
CA LEU A 122 7.34 -13.92 19.76
C LEU A 122 8.39 -13.04 19.05
N ILE A 123 7.99 -11.93 18.41
CA ILE A 123 8.90 -11.08 17.62
C ILE A 123 9.61 -9.99 18.47
N LEU A 124 9.02 -9.57 19.59
CA LEU A 124 9.48 -8.41 20.36
C LEU A 124 10.79 -8.56 21.14
N LEU A 125 11.41 -9.74 21.08
CA LEU A 125 12.70 -10.03 21.72
C LEU A 125 13.89 -9.94 20.76
N LYS A 126 13.66 -9.81 19.45
CA LYS A 126 14.74 -9.78 18.46
C LYS A 126 15.07 -8.34 18.07
N ASN A 127 16.37 -8.03 18.07
CA ASN A 127 16.90 -6.83 17.46
C ASN A 127 16.73 -6.96 15.93
N GLN A 128 15.94 -6.08 15.32
CA GLN A 128 15.55 -6.21 13.91
C GLN A 128 15.99 -5.01 13.08
N THR A 129 16.26 -5.25 11.80
CA THR A 129 16.49 -4.19 10.82
C THR A 129 15.46 -4.32 9.70
N PHE A 130 14.84 -3.21 9.31
CA PHE A 130 13.83 -3.17 8.25
C PHE A 130 14.47 -2.63 6.98
N LEU A 131 14.64 -3.46 5.96
CA LEU A 131 15.12 -3.05 4.64
C LEU A 131 13.93 -2.71 3.74
N HIS A 132 13.76 -1.43 3.41
CA HIS A 132 12.72 -0.92 2.54
C HIS A 132 13.25 -0.70 1.13
N VAL A 133 12.80 -1.52 0.19
CA VAL A 133 13.11 -1.43 -1.25
C VAL A 133 11.97 -0.70 -1.95
N LYS A 134 12.28 0.28 -2.80
CA LYS A 134 11.32 1.05 -3.59
C LYS A 134 11.73 1.12 -5.05
N GLY A 135 10.78 0.85 -5.93
CA GLY A 135 10.85 1.12 -7.37
C GLY A 135 9.56 1.79 -7.84
N GLN A 136 9.68 2.72 -8.79
CA GLN A 136 8.53 3.38 -9.40
C GLN A 136 8.64 3.30 -10.93
N ILE A 137 7.53 2.94 -11.58
CA ILE A 137 7.39 3.00 -13.03
C ILE A 137 6.25 3.94 -13.34
N GLN A 138 6.54 5.06 -13.99
CA GLN A 138 5.55 5.93 -14.61
C GLN A 138 5.34 5.47 -16.06
N LEU A 139 4.08 5.35 -16.48
CA LEU A 139 3.69 5.05 -17.87
C LEU A 139 3.14 6.27 -18.59
N GLY A 140 2.57 7.21 -17.85
CA GLY A 140 1.97 8.39 -18.44
C GLY A 140 1.50 9.42 -17.44
N ARG A 141 0.91 10.49 -17.97
CA ARG A 141 0.32 11.60 -17.23
C ARG A 141 -1.06 11.91 -17.78
N PHE A 142 -1.94 12.33 -16.87
CA PHE A 142 -3.29 12.75 -17.23
C PHE A 142 -3.66 14.08 -16.59
N GLN A 143 -4.60 14.77 -17.22
CA GLN A 143 -5.27 15.95 -16.68
C GLN A 143 -6.74 15.91 -17.09
N ILE A 144 -7.62 16.09 -16.11
CA ILE A 144 -9.07 16.15 -16.28
C ILE A 144 -9.49 17.55 -16.70
N ARG A 145 -10.56 17.64 -17.51
CA ARG A 145 -11.18 18.92 -17.89
C ARG A 145 -11.73 19.63 -16.65
N SER A 146 -11.66 20.96 -16.64
CA SER A 146 -12.20 21.78 -15.56
C SER A 146 -13.66 22.19 -15.77
N ARG A 147 -14.19 22.04 -16.99
CA ARG A 147 -15.55 22.42 -17.38
C ARG A 147 -16.17 21.33 -18.23
N ASP A 148 -17.51 21.29 -18.21
CA ASP A 148 -18.33 20.37 -19.00
C ASP A 148 -17.93 18.90 -18.83
N VAL A 149 -17.50 18.53 -17.63
CA VAL A 149 -17.20 17.14 -17.29
C VAL A 149 -18.49 16.31 -17.29
N ARG A 150 -18.41 15.11 -17.84
CA ARG A 150 -19.48 14.11 -17.79
C ARG A 150 -19.30 13.28 -16.52
N LEU A 151 -20.25 13.44 -15.61
CA LEU A 151 -20.32 12.65 -14.39
C LEU A 151 -21.14 11.37 -14.64
N THR A 152 -20.89 10.33 -13.84
CA THR A 152 -21.69 9.11 -13.89
C THR A 152 -23.11 9.38 -13.39
N ASP A 153 -24.09 8.64 -13.91
CA ASP A 153 -25.48 8.77 -13.47
C ASP A 153 -25.62 8.39 -11.98
N SER A 154 -24.87 7.38 -11.52
CA SER A 154 -24.82 6.99 -10.10
C SER A 154 -24.36 8.12 -9.18
N PHE A 155 -23.31 8.86 -9.54
CA PHE A 155 -22.81 9.99 -8.75
C PHE A 155 -23.84 11.14 -8.70
N LEU A 156 -24.50 11.41 -9.84
CA LEU A 156 -25.53 12.42 -9.92
C LEU A 156 -26.77 12.05 -9.10
N ASP A 157 -27.14 10.77 -9.08
CA ASP A 157 -28.28 10.29 -8.30
C ASP A 157 -27.96 10.30 -6.80
N ASP A 158 -26.79 9.83 -6.39
CA ASP A 158 -26.34 9.91 -4.99
C ASP A 158 -26.29 11.38 -4.51
N LEU A 159 -25.81 12.30 -5.35
CA LEU A 159 -25.88 13.74 -5.08
C LEU A 159 -27.33 14.25 -4.93
N LYS A 160 -28.29 13.73 -5.70
CA LYS A 160 -29.71 14.11 -5.56
C LYS A 160 -30.31 13.60 -4.25
N PHE A 161 -29.93 12.39 -3.82
CA PHE A 161 -30.40 11.78 -2.57
C PHE A 161 -29.86 12.47 -1.31
N LEU A 162 -28.73 13.17 -1.39
CA LEU A 162 -28.24 13.96 -0.25
C LEU A 162 -29.29 14.98 0.21
N PRO A 163 -29.61 15.03 1.53
CA PRO A 163 -30.57 15.97 2.07
C PRO A 163 -30.04 17.41 1.99
N ALA A 164 -30.96 18.37 1.81
CA ALA A 164 -30.62 19.79 1.82
C ALA A 164 -30.24 20.28 3.23
N GLU A 165 -30.89 19.72 4.25
CA GLU A 165 -30.44 19.84 5.63
C GLU A 165 -29.25 18.92 5.88
N TYR A 166 -28.30 19.38 6.69
CA TYR A 166 -27.07 18.65 6.93
C TYR A 166 -27.31 17.41 7.80
N ASP A 167 -27.20 16.23 7.20
CA ASP A 167 -27.14 14.95 7.90
C ASP A 167 -25.72 14.39 7.85
N LYS A 168 -25.09 14.23 9.02
CA LYS A 168 -23.70 13.77 9.08
C LYS A 168 -23.50 12.39 8.46
N GLY A 169 -24.43 11.45 8.69
CA GLY A 169 -24.30 10.06 8.24
C GLY A 169 -24.37 9.95 6.72
N GLU A 170 -25.37 10.58 6.11
CA GLU A 170 -25.56 10.56 4.66
C GLU A 170 -24.37 11.18 3.90
N TYR A 171 -23.86 12.31 4.40
CA TYR A 171 -22.71 12.96 3.77
C TYR A 171 -21.41 12.17 3.99
N PHE A 172 -21.22 11.54 5.15
CA PHE A 172 -20.06 10.68 5.39
C PHE A 172 -20.04 9.49 4.44
N LYS A 173 -21.18 8.82 4.27
CA LYS A 173 -21.32 7.73 3.31
C LYS A 173 -20.94 8.15 1.89
N PHE A 174 -21.37 9.34 1.46
CA PHE A 174 -20.98 9.89 0.17
C PHE A 174 -19.46 10.11 0.04
N LEU A 175 -18.81 10.64 1.09
CA LEU A 175 -17.35 10.82 1.13
C LEU A 175 -16.58 9.49 1.18
N GLU A 176 -17.19 8.43 1.70
CA GLU A 176 -16.63 7.09 1.72
C GLU A 176 -16.71 6.41 0.34
N ASP A 177 -17.84 6.57 -0.36
CA ASP A 177 -18.07 6.01 -1.69
C ASP A 177 -17.20 6.68 -2.76
N TYR A 178 -17.17 8.02 -2.80
CA TYR A 178 -16.49 8.78 -3.86
C TYR A 178 -15.15 9.41 -3.44
N GLY A 179 -14.87 9.44 -2.14
CA GLY A 179 -13.72 10.11 -1.56
C GLY A 179 -13.97 11.59 -1.30
N THR A 180 -13.19 12.14 -0.38
CA THR A 180 -13.16 13.59 -0.07
C THR A 180 -12.68 14.48 -1.22
N HIS A 181 -11.85 13.94 -2.11
CA HIS A 181 -11.18 14.66 -3.20
C HIS A 181 -11.11 13.78 -4.44
N TYR A 182 -11.00 14.38 -5.63
CA TYR A 182 -10.68 13.68 -6.87
C TYR A 182 -9.34 14.16 -7.45
N ALA A 183 -8.73 13.36 -8.32
CA ALA A 183 -7.48 13.71 -8.98
C ALA A 183 -7.77 14.60 -10.22
N VAL A 184 -7.37 15.88 -10.17
CA VAL A 184 -7.48 16.79 -11.33
C VAL A 184 -6.41 16.49 -12.37
N SER A 185 -5.22 16.10 -11.91
CA SER A 185 -4.12 15.69 -12.76
C SER A 185 -3.24 14.72 -11.99
N GLY A 186 -2.48 13.91 -12.70
CA GLY A 186 -1.57 12.97 -12.04
C GLY A 186 -0.68 12.22 -13.00
N THR A 187 0.09 11.32 -12.43
CA THR A 187 0.89 10.34 -13.15
C THR A 187 0.32 8.95 -12.89
N VAL A 188 0.32 8.12 -13.93
CA VAL A 188 -0.17 6.74 -13.91
C VAL A 188 1.00 5.79 -14.13
N GLY A 189 0.95 4.62 -13.51
CA GLY A 189 2.00 3.63 -13.56
C GLY A 189 1.88 2.62 -12.43
N GLY A 190 2.97 2.34 -11.73
CA GLY A 190 2.99 1.45 -10.58
C GLY A 190 4.07 1.80 -9.56
N LYS A 191 3.87 1.39 -8.32
CA LYS A 191 4.86 1.43 -7.24
C LYS A 191 5.15 0.02 -6.77
N TYR A 192 6.42 -0.33 -6.69
CA TYR A 192 6.88 -1.58 -6.14
C TYR A 192 7.64 -1.30 -4.86
N GLU A 193 7.00 -1.55 -3.72
CA GLU A 193 7.57 -1.28 -2.41
C GLU A 193 7.48 -2.56 -1.56
N LEU A 194 8.63 -2.99 -1.05
CA LEU A 194 8.75 -4.16 -0.15
C LEU A 194 9.55 -3.77 1.09
N VAL A 195 9.12 -4.24 2.25
CA VAL A 195 9.85 -4.10 3.52
C VAL A 195 10.23 -5.47 4.04
N TYR A 196 11.52 -5.78 4.01
CA TYR A 196 12.07 -7.01 4.59
C TYR A 196 12.37 -6.78 6.06
N VAL A 197 11.89 -7.67 6.92
CA VAL A 197 12.20 -7.70 8.36
C VAL A 197 13.37 -8.65 8.56
N LEU A 198 14.53 -8.11 8.92
CA LEU A 198 15.79 -8.84 9.04
C LEU A 198 16.11 -9.10 10.53
N ASP A 199 16.55 -10.32 10.84
CA ASP A 199 17.01 -10.71 12.18
C ASP A 199 18.49 -10.35 12.35
N ASN A 200 18.79 -9.34 13.19
CA ASN A 200 20.17 -8.89 13.41
C ASN A 200 21.04 -9.97 14.10
N TYR A 201 20.45 -10.87 14.89
CA TYR A 201 21.18 -11.96 15.55
C TYR A 201 21.60 -13.02 14.54
N ALA A 202 20.68 -13.46 13.68
CA ALA A 202 20.98 -14.40 12.60
C ALA A 202 22.02 -13.81 11.63
N MET A 203 21.86 -12.54 11.25
CA MET A 203 22.83 -11.81 10.43
C MET A 203 24.23 -11.79 11.05
N SER A 204 24.34 -11.47 12.35
CA SER A 204 25.62 -11.40 13.06
C SER A 204 26.29 -12.77 13.16
N ARG A 205 25.53 -13.82 13.50
CA ARG A 205 26.04 -15.19 13.62
C ARG A 205 26.56 -15.74 12.28
N LEU A 206 25.90 -15.40 11.18
CA LEU A 206 26.23 -15.90 9.85
C LEU A 206 27.19 -14.99 9.08
N GLY A 207 27.61 -13.85 9.66
CA GLY A 207 28.46 -12.86 8.98
C GLY A 207 27.80 -12.25 7.73
N ILE A 208 26.48 -12.03 7.79
CA ILE A 208 25.66 -11.48 6.70
C ILE A 208 25.33 -10.03 7.01
N THR A 209 25.57 -9.14 6.04
CA THR A 209 25.25 -7.72 6.13
C THR A 209 23.99 -7.36 5.36
N VAL A 210 23.42 -6.16 5.59
CA VAL A 210 22.25 -5.68 4.82
C VAL A 210 22.59 -5.57 3.32
N GLU A 211 23.84 -5.25 2.99
CA GLU A 211 24.30 -5.19 1.59
C GLU A 211 24.39 -6.58 0.96
N ASP A 212 24.78 -7.62 1.72
CA ASP A 212 24.74 -9.01 1.25
C ASP A 212 23.29 -9.42 0.93
N VAL A 213 22.33 -9.06 1.78
CA VAL A 213 20.89 -9.30 1.54
C VAL A 213 20.42 -8.58 0.28
N LYS A 214 20.76 -7.29 0.12
CA LYS A 214 20.39 -6.50 -1.06
C LYS A 214 20.95 -7.09 -2.36
N LYS A 215 22.21 -7.51 -2.35
CA LYS A 215 22.86 -8.17 -3.50
C LYS A 215 22.20 -9.50 -3.81
N CYS A 216 21.90 -10.29 -2.78
CA CYS A 216 21.29 -11.60 -2.94
C CYS A 216 19.89 -11.53 -3.57
N LEU A 217 19.10 -10.54 -3.18
CA LEU A 217 17.77 -10.28 -3.73
C LEU A 217 17.78 -9.62 -5.13
N GLY A 218 18.96 -9.31 -5.68
CA GLY A 218 19.10 -8.69 -7.00
C GLY A 218 18.85 -7.17 -7.06
N TYR A 219 18.50 -6.52 -5.93
CA TYR A 219 18.20 -5.08 -5.87
C TYR A 219 19.43 -4.16 -5.91
N HIS A 220 20.64 -4.72 -6.05
CA HIS A 220 21.86 -3.96 -6.32
C HIS A 220 22.00 -3.58 -7.81
N LEU A 221 21.27 -4.26 -8.71
CA LEU A 221 21.38 -4.07 -10.15
C LEU A 221 20.58 -2.87 -10.67
N ASP A 222 21.06 -2.30 -11.78
CA ASP A 222 20.21 -1.49 -12.66
C ASP A 222 19.07 -2.37 -13.19
N ALA A 223 17.83 -1.87 -13.17
CA ALA A 223 16.65 -2.59 -13.63
C ALA A 223 16.76 -3.08 -15.08
N ASN A 224 17.58 -2.42 -15.90
CA ASN A 224 17.87 -2.82 -17.28
C ASN A 224 18.88 -3.99 -17.37
N ILE A 225 19.83 -4.07 -16.44
CA ILE A 225 20.87 -5.12 -16.41
C ILE A 225 20.30 -6.43 -15.84
N ALA A 226 19.34 -6.33 -14.91
CA ALA A 226 18.63 -7.48 -14.35
C ALA A 226 17.86 -8.28 -15.42
N HIS A 227 17.43 -7.66 -16.53
CA HIS A 227 16.72 -8.37 -17.62
C HIS A 227 17.68 -9.17 -18.54
N GLU A 228 18.95 -8.77 -18.65
CA GLU A 228 19.92 -9.41 -19.56
C GLU A 228 20.86 -10.39 -18.85
N ASN A 229 21.13 -10.21 -17.54
CA ASN A 229 22.09 -11.03 -16.79
C ASN A 229 21.54 -11.48 -15.43
N ILE A 230 20.46 -12.27 -15.43
CA ILE A 230 19.95 -12.97 -14.23
C ILE A 230 21.02 -13.93 -13.64
N GLN A 231 22.05 -14.28 -14.42
CA GLN A 231 23.19 -15.11 -14.00
C GLN A 231 24.47 -14.31 -13.72
N ALA A 232 24.39 -13.01 -13.47
CA ALA A 232 25.57 -12.27 -13.00
C ALA A 232 25.95 -12.78 -11.60
N ASN A 233 26.86 -13.77 -11.55
CA ASN A 233 27.54 -14.22 -10.35
C ASN A 233 28.27 -13.05 -9.71
N PHE A 234 27.62 -12.37 -8.78
CA PHE A 234 28.32 -11.47 -7.88
C PHE A 234 29.11 -12.28 -6.87
N ASN A 235 30.24 -11.70 -6.45
CA ASN A 235 31.14 -12.18 -5.38
C ASN A 235 30.48 -12.20 -3.98
N VAL A 236 29.19 -12.55 -3.90
CA VAL A 236 28.56 -12.96 -2.66
C VAL A 236 28.76 -14.47 -2.60
N ASP A 237 29.37 -14.94 -1.52
CA ASP A 237 29.50 -16.38 -1.26
C ASP A 237 28.13 -17.05 -1.46
N GLY A 238 28.04 -17.98 -2.43
CA GLY A 238 26.78 -18.64 -2.79
C GLY A 238 26.09 -19.27 -1.58
N GLY A 239 26.87 -19.70 -0.59
CA GLY A 239 26.35 -20.22 0.68
C GLY A 239 25.63 -19.18 1.54
N LYS A 240 25.98 -17.88 1.45
CA LYS A 240 25.24 -16.80 2.13
C LYS A 240 23.86 -16.61 1.51
N CYS A 241 23.76 -16.67 0.19
CA CYS A 241 22.49 -16.51 -0.50
C CYS A 241 21.50 -17.65 -0.25
N GLU A 242 21.99 -18.89 -0.23
CA GLU A 242 21.14 -20.04 0.11
C GLU A 242 20.47 -19.88 1.49
N ARG A 243 21.21 -19.35 2.47
CA ARG A 243 20.70 -19.05 3.82
C ARG A 243 19.71 -17.89 3.85
N ILE A 244 19.93 -16.84 3.04
CA ILE A 244 19.02 -15.69 2.93
C ILE A 244 17.69 -16.09 2.30
N HIS A 245 17.72 -16.93 1.25
CA HIS A 245 16.51 -17.44 0.60
C HIS A 245 15.79 -18.53 1.42
N GLY A 246 16.33 -18.93 2.57
CA GLY A 246 15.75 -19.99 3.40
C GLY A 246 15.74 -21.37 2.72
N LYS A 247 16.64 -21.61 1.77
CA LYS A 247 16.75 -22.89 1.04
C LYS A 247 17.55 -23.94 1.83
N ASP A 248 17.40 -23.99 3.15
CA ASP A 248 18.04 -25.02 3.95
C ASP A 248 17.34 -26.37 3.68
N LYS A 249 17.91 -27.14 2.74
CA LYS A 249 17.54 -28.53 2.42
C LYS A 249 17.66 -29.51 3.61
N TYR A 250 18.11 -29.06 4.78
CA TYR A 250 18.52 -29.91 5.91
C TYR A 250 17.68 -29.75 7.18
N ALA A 251 16.52 -29.10 7.15
CA ALA A 251 15.62 -29.07 8.31
C ALA A 251 14.67 -30.29 8.41
N TRP A 252 14.53 -31.09 7.35
CA TRP A 252 13.58 -32.22 7.31
C TRP A 252 14.20 -33.61 7.47
N THR A 253 15.53 -33.76 7.36
CA THR A 253 16.20 -35.07 7.29
C THR A 253 16.77 -35.59 8.60
N LEU A 254 16.83 -34.79 9.67
CA LEU A 254 17.34 -35.25 10.99
C LEU A 254 16.25 -35.56 12.03
N ASN A 255 15.00 -35.14 11.81
CA ASN A 255 13.90 -35.42 12.73
C ASN A 255 13.32 -36.85 12.63
N ASN A 256 13.75 -37.64 11.63
CA ASN A 256 13.27 -39.02 11.44
C ASN A 256 14.25 -40.11 11.89
N LEU A 257 15.39 -39.76 12.50
CA LEU A 257 16.38 -40.74 12.99
C LEU A 257 16.47 -40.85 14.52
N LEU A 258 15.70 -40.07 15.28
CA LEU A 258 15.63 -40.14 16.74
C LEU A 258 14.18 -40.27 17.22
N HIS A 259 13.72 -41.52 17.33
CA HIS A 259 12.53 -41.93 18.11
C HIS A 259 12.92 -42.02 19.61
N PRO A 260 12.00 -42.22 20.58
CA PRO A 260 11.38 -41.18 21.41
C PRO A 260 11.67 -41.43 22.90
N LEU A 261 12.74 -40.87 23.47
CA LEU A 261 13.01 -41.05 24.92
C LEU A 261 13.46 -39.79 25.66
N PHE A 262 13.40 -38.61 25.04
CA PHE A 262 13.66 -37.35 25.73
C PHE A 262 12.52 -36.36 25.50
N PHE A 263 11.48 -36.46 26.34
CA PHE A 263 10.53 -35.39 26.61
C PHE A 263 11.22 -34.36 27.51
N PHE A 264 12.04 -33.49 26.94
CA PHE A 264 12.38 -32.20 27.54
C PHE A 264 12.51 -31.16 26.44
N SER A 265 11.87 -30.02 26.69
CA SER A 265 11.71 -28.86 25.81
C SER A 265 13.04 -28.37 25.23
N ALA A 266 13.29 -28.73 23.97
CA ALA A 266 14.26 -28.07 23.11
C ALA A 266 13.59 -27.78 21.75
N ALA A 267 12.50 -27.01 21.79
CA ALA A 267 12.11 -26.19 20.65
C ALA A 267 12.96 -24.92 20.65
N GLU A 268 14.28 -25.05 20.78
CA GLU A 268 15.19 -24.03 20.28
C GLU A 268 15.14 -24.18 18.76
N MET A 269 14.22 -23.45 18.15
CA MET A 269 14.09 -23.36 16.71
C MET A 269 15.45 -22.93 16.16
N ASN A 270 16.17 -23.86 15.54
CA ASN A 270 17.38 -23.60 14.78
C ASN A 270 16.98 -22.92 13.46
N ASP A 271 16.27 -21.79 13.56
CA ASP A 271 15.86 -21.01 12.42
C ASP A 271 17.03 -20.07 12.08
N ASN A 272 17.84 -20.50 11.12
CA ASN A 272 18.91 -19.69 10.54
C ASN A 272 18.36 -18.66 9.54
N ALA A 273 17.04 -18.52 9.42
CA ALA A 273 16.43 -17.55 8.52
C ALA A 273 16.90 -16.13 8.86
N VAL A 274 17.53 -15.49 7.88
CA VAL A 274 17.94 -14.09 7.95
C VAL A 274 16.75 -13.14 7.85
N ILE A 275 15.71 -13.55 7.10
CA ILE A 275 14.50 -12.78 6.85
C ILE A 275 13.36 -13.38 7.66
N ASP A 276 12.89 -12.63 8.66
CA ASP A 276 11.76 -12.99 9.51
C ASP A 276 10.44 -12.86 8.74
N ASP A 277 10.27 -11.77 7.99
CA ASP A 277 9.03 -11.46 7.28
C ASP A 277 9.26 -10.50 6.10
N VAL A 278 8.28 -10.43 5.19
CA VAL A 278 8.28 -9.49 4.06
C VAL A 278 6.91 -8.83 3.97
N LEU A 279 6.89 -7.50 4.06
CA LEU A 279 5.68 -6.70 3.94
C LEU A 279 5.60 -6.14 2.52
N SER A 280 4.54 -6.47 1.79
CA SER A 280 4.31 -5.99 0.43
C SER A 280 3.39 -4.77 0.40
N LEU A 281 3.86 -3.70 -0.25
CA LEU A 281 3.13 -2.47 -0.54
C LEU A 281 3.07 -2.19 -2.04
N VAL A 282 3.07 -3.25 -2.86
CA VAL A 282 3.01 -3.15 -4.32
C VAL A 282 1.67 -2.58 -4.78
N GLU A 283 1.72 -1.57 -5.66
CA GLU A 283 0.57 -0.88 -6.24
C GLU A 283 0.62 -0.94 -7.78
N GLY A 284 -0.51 -1.36 -8.37
CA GLY A 284 -0.63 -1.56 -9.81
C GLY A 284 -0.11 -2.93 -10.26
N GLY A 285 -0.40 -3.25 -11.52
CA GLY A 285 -0.13 -4.55 -12.11
C GLY A 285 -1.37 -5.44 -12.08
N LYS A 286 -1.31 -6.56 -12.80
CA LYS A 286 -2.43 -7.51 -12.85
C LYS A 286 -2.68 -8.12 -11.47
N ILE A 287 -3.95 -8.45 -11.22
CA ILE A 287 -4.38 -9.07 -9.96
C ILE A 287 -3.63 -10.40 -9.75
N ASP A 288 -3.41 -11.17 -10.81
CA ASP A 288 -2.67 -12.45 -10.78
C ASP A 288 -1.29 -12.31 -10.11
N PHE A 289 -0.57 -11.24 -10.42
CA PHE A 289 0.73 -10.95 -9.80
C PHE A 289 0.59 -10.67 -8.29
N SER A 290 -0.39 -9.83 -7.92
CA SER A 290 -0.61 -9.48 -6.51
C SER A 290 -1.05 -10.68 -5.68
N VAL A 291 -1.84 -11.59 -6.27
CA VAL A 291 -2.23 -12.87 -5.65
C VAL A 291 -1.03 -13.79 -5.52
N LYS A 292 -0.23 -13.94 -6.57
CA LYS A 292 1.01 -14.75 -6.57
C LYS A 292 1.94 -14.32 -5.43
N ILE A 293 2.27 -13.03 -5.33
CA ILE A 293 3.15 -12.53 -4.26
C ILE A 293 2.53 -12.76 -2.88
N LYS A 294 1.25 -12.43 -2.69
CA LYS A 294 0.57 -12.66 -1.41
C LYS A 294 0.62 -14.14 -1.00
N GLU A 295 0.35 -15.05 -1.94
CA GLU A 295 0.40 -16.48 -1.69
C GLU A 295 1.82 -16.96 -1.38
N MET A 296 2.83 -16.50 -2.12
CA MET A 296 4.24 -16.81 -1.85
C MET A 296 4.62 -16.41 -0.42
N LEU A 297 4.27 -15.18 -0.01
CA LEU A 297 4.57 -14.67 1.32
C LEU A 297 3.81 -15.44 2.42
N LEU A 298 2.53 -15.79 2.18
CA LEU A 298 1.75 -16.61 3.11
C LEU A 298 2.30 -18.04 3.26
N ARG A 299 2.87 -18.59 2.19
CA ARG A 299 3.56 -19.90 2.21
C ARG A 299 4.95 -19.83 2.83
N GLY A 300 5.37 -18.67 3.35
CA GLY A 300 6.64 -18.49 4.05
C GLY A 300 7.82 -18.21 3.12
N ALA A 301 7.59 -17.82 1.87
CA ALA A 301 8.68 -17.38 1.00
C ALA A 301 9.41 -16.19 1.65
N LYS A 302 10.72 -16.34 1.82
CA LYS A 302 11.57 -15.35 2.48
C LYS A 302 12.20 -14.35 1.52
N ALA A 303 12.10 -14.61 0.22
CA ALA A 303 12.63 -13.75 -0.82
C ALA A 303 11.58 -13.55 -1.90
N VAL A 304 11.37 -12.27 -2.22
CA VAL A 304 10.83 -11.82 -3.50
C VAL A 304 12.04 -11.18 -4.18
N ASP A 305 12.38 -11.62 -5.39
CA ASP A 305 13.60 -11.24 -6.08
C ASP A 305 13.32 -10.21 -7.19
N VAL A 306 14.28 -10.01 -8.08
CA VAL A 306 14.16 -9.03 -9.17
C VAL A 306 13.35 -9.58 -10.34
N GLU A 307 13.24 -10.90 -10.47
CA GLU A 307 12.46 -11.58 -11.49
C GLU A 307 10.97 -11.31 -11.28
N ASP A 308 10.49 -11.39 -10.04
CA ASP A 308 9.12 -11.02 -9.69
C ASP A 308 8.83 -9.54 -10.01
N TYR A 309 9.79 -8.63 -9.80
CA TYR A 309 9.65 -7.23 -10.20
C TYR A 309 9.49 -7.08 -11.72
N ILE A 310 10.25 -7.82 -12.53
CA ILE A 310 10.15 -7.76 -13.99
C ILE A 310 8.77 -8.25 -14.46
N GLU A 311 8.24 -9.31 -13.84
CA GLU A 311 6.90 -9.81 -14.13
C GLU A 311 5.82 -8.77 -13.79
N TRP A 312 5.92 -8.16 -12.61
CA TRP A 312 5.06 -7.05 -12.20
C TRP A 312 5.12 -5.89 -13.20
N ALA A 313 6.32 -5.44 -13.56
CA ALA A 313 6.55 -4.32 -14.45
C ALA A 313 5.91 -4.55 -15.83
N LYS A 314 6.01 -5.77 -16.37
CA LYS A 314 5.36 -6.17 -17.63
C LYS A 314 3.84 -6.10 -17.53
N SER A 315 3.27 -6.41 -16.35
CA SER A 315 1.82 -6.40 -16.13
C SER A 315 1.22 -4.99 -16.00
N LEU A 316 2.03 -3.95 -15.73
CA LEU A 316 1.56 -2.58 -15.51
C LEU A 316 0.91 -1.95 -16.73
N VAL A 317 1.26 -2.39 -17.94
CA VAL A 317 0.67 -1.88 -19.19
C VAL A 317 -0.85 -2.13 -19.21
N ASP A 318 -1.28 -3.26 -18.67
CA ASP A 318 -2.69 -3.66 -18.67
C ASP A 318 -3.46 -3.12 -17.45
N ALA A 319 -2.78 -2.92 -16.32
CA ALA A 319 -3.40 -2.53 -15.06
C ALA A 319 -2.59 -1.43 -14.31
N PRO A 320 -2.48 -0.22 -14.89
CA PRO A 320 -1.82 0.89 -14.23
C PRO A 320 -2.70 1.48 -13.12
N VAL A 321 -2.05 2.11 -12.14
CA VAL A 321 -2.70 2.86 -11.06
C VAL A 321 -2.19 4.30 -11.02
N VAL A 322 -2.94 5.19 -10.38
CA VAL A 322 -2.50 6.57 -10.14
C VAL A 322 -1.44 6.56 -9.03
N ILE A 323 -0.20 6.93 -9.37
CA ILE A 323 0.94 6.89 -8.45
C ILE A 323 1.24 8.25 -7.81
N GLN A 324 0.91 9.35 -8.51
CA GLN A 324 0.98 10.72 -8.00
C GLN A 324 -0.21 11.51 -8.54
N GLN A 325 -0.77 12.39 -7.73
CA GLN A 325 -1.99 13.12 -8.08
C GLN A 325 -2.05 14.47 -7.43
N ARG A 326 -2.67 15.43 -8.10
CA ARG A 326 -3.07 16.73 -7.57
C ARG A 326 -4.55 16.66 -7.21
N PRO A 327 -4.90 16.71 -5.90
CA PRO A 327 -6.29 16.62 -5.48
C PRO A 327 -7.06 17.93 -5.73
N SER A 328 -8.38 17.81 -5.94
CA SER A 328 -9.36 18.89 -5.78
C SER A 328 -10.54 18.37 -4.96
N PRO A 329 -11.16 19.18 -4.09
CA PRO A 329 -12.25 18.72 -3.25
C PRO A 329 -13.44 18.19 -4.06
N ILE A 330 -14.10 17.14 -3.56
CA ILE A 330 -15.19 16.48 -4.30
C ILE A 330 -16.42 17.38 -4.50
N HIS A 331 -16.66 18.30 -3.56
CA HIS A 331 -17.78 19.24 -3.62
C HIS A 331 -17.72 20.19 -4.82
N THR A 332 -16.56 20.34 -5.48
CA THR A 332 -16.45 21.14 -6.70
C THR A 332 -17.06 20.48 -7.93
N LEU A 333 -17.41 19.19 -7.86
CA LEU A 333 -18.10 18.46 -8.94
C LEU A 333 -19.62 18.58 -8.88
N VAL A 334 -20.19 19.20 -7.84
CA VAL A 334 -21.65 19.40 -7.69
C VAL A 334 -22.16 20.30 -8.83
N PRO A 335 -23.04 19.81 -9.74
CA PRO A 335 -23.50 20.61 -10.87
C PRO A 335 -24.35 21.81 -10.43
N VAL A 336 -23.99 23.02 -10.85
CA VAL A 336 -24.69 24.26 -10.46
C VAL A 336 -26.18 24.27 -10.83
N LYS A 337 -26.56 23.51 -11.87
CA LYS A 337 -27.95 23.40 -12.36
C LYS A 337 -28.83 22.44 -11.54
N MET A 338 -28.25 21.69 -10.59
CA MET A 338 -29.04 20.75 -9.78
C MET A 338 -29.83 21.47 -8.68
N ARG A 339 -30.91 20.84 -8.21
CA ARG A 339 -31.68 21.35 -7.08
C ARG A 339 -30.80 21.41 -5.82
N ASP A 340 -30.88 22.52 -5.10
CA ASP A 340 -30.14 22.78 -3.85
C ASP A 340 -28.61 22.67 -3.99
N ALA A 341 -28.07 22.89 -5.21
CA ALA A 341 -26.64 22.74 -5.52
C ALA A 341 -25.72 23.47 -4.54
N TYR A 342 -26.05 24.73 -4.23
CA TYR A 342 -25.25 25.57 -3.34
C TYR A 342 -25.24 25.02 -1.91
N LEU A 343 -26.41 24.63 -1.38
CA LEU A 343 -26.53 24.04 -0.04
C LEU A 343 -25.78 22.71 0.06
N LYS A 344 -25.94 21.83 -0.93
CA LYS A 344 -25.24 20.54 -0.98
C LYS A 344 -23.72 20.71 -1.05
N LYS A 345 -23.24 21.70 -1.80
CA LYS A 345 -21.82 22.04 -1.85
C LYS A 345 -21.31 22.49 -0.49
N GLN A 346 -22.00 23.42 0.18
CA GLN A 346 -21.65 23.90 1.51
C GLN A 346 -21.67 22.77 2.56
N ASN A 347 -22.66 21.90 2.49
CA ASN A 347 -22.77 20.74 3.38
C ASN A 347 -21.66 19.71 3.14
N LEU A 348 -21.25 19.49 1.88
CA LEU A 348 -20.09 18.62 1.57
C LEU A 348 -18.76 19.24 2.02
N GLU A 349 -18.60 20.56 1.91
CA GLU A 349 -17.46 21.29 2.47
C GLU A 349 -17.37 21.04 3.98
N ARG A 350 -18.46 21.31 4.70
CA ARG A 350 -18.58 21.03 6.14
C ARG A 350 -18.35 19.55 6.46
N ALA A 351 -18.92 18.63 5.67
CA ALA A 351 -18.79 17.20 5.91
C ALA A 351 -17.34 16.74 5.85
N ILE A 352 -16.50 17.32 4.97
CA ILE A 352 -15.08 16.97 4.91
C ILE A 352 -14.36 17.39 6.19
N GLU A 353 -14.66 18.58 6.72
CA GLU A 353 -14.09 19.06 7.99
C GLU A 353 -14.55 18.19 9.18
N ASP A 354 -15.85 17.91 9.25
CA ASP A 354 -16.43 17.04 10.26
C ASP A 354 -15.87 15.62 10.16
N TYR A 355 -15.60 15.10 8.94
CA TYR A 355 -15.02 13.78 8.71
C TYR A 355 -13.57 13.68 9.21
N ILE A 356 -12.74 14.71 8.94
CA ILE A 356 -11.37 14.77 9.47
C ILE A 356 -11.39 14.85 10.99
N THR A 357 -12.27 15.67 11.55
CA THR A 357 -12.42 15.85 13.00
C THR A 357 -12.95 14.59 13.68
N GLU A 358 -13.86 13.87 13.02
CA GLU A 358 -14.47 12.67 13.57
C GLU A 358 -13.44 11.58 13.82
N TYR A 359 -12.53 11.39 12.85
CA TYR A 359 -11.49 10.36 12.87
C TYR A 359 -10.12 10.92 13.26
N SER A 360 -10.06 11.95 14.10
CA SER A 360 -8.80 12.51 14.59
C SER A 360 -8.24 11.76 15.81
N VAL A 361 -6.91 11.61 15.87
CA VAL A 361 -6.19 11.10 17.05
C VAL A 361 -6.42 11.96 18.30
N CYS A 362 -6.89 13.21 18.16
CA CYS A 362 -7.20 14.09 19.29
C CYS A 362 -8.33 13.57 20.18
N LYS A 363 -9.14 12.61 19.68
CA LYS A 363 -10.16 11.92 20.48
C LYS A 363 -9.61 10.73 21.28
N CYS A 364 -8.38 10.33 21.03
CA CYS A 364 -7.73 9.20 21.69
C CYS A 364 -7.00 9.65 22.97
N GLU A 365 -6.90 8.76 23.95
CA GLU A 365 -6.04 8.99 25.11
C GLU A 365 -4.55 8.94 24.72
N PRO A 366 -3.69 9.78 25.32
CA PRO A 366 -2.27 9.80 25.00
C PRO A 366 -1.54 8.55 25.51
N CYS A 367 -0.61 8.05 24.70
CA CYS A 367 0.28 6.96 25.07
C CYS A 367 1.27 7.39 26.17
N LYS A 368 1.72 6.43 27.01
CA LYS A 368 2.78 6.69 28.00
C LYS A 368 4.16 6.59 27.36
N ASN A 369 5.18 7.09 28.07
CA ASN A 369 6.60 6.92 27.73
C ASN A 369 6.99 7.33 26.30
N GLY A 370 6.34 8.37 25.77
CA GLY A 370 6.62 8.89 24.42
C GLY A 370 6.18 7.96 23.28
N GLY A 371 5.24 7.02 23.54
CA GLY A 371 4.63 6.22 22.49
C GLY A 371 3.93 7.08 21.44
N THR A 372 4.01 6.70 20.17
CA THR A 372 3.33 7.41 19.07
C THR A 372 1.89 6.93 18.97
N LEU A 373 0.93 7.84 19.12
CA LEU A 373 -0.49 7.54 19.02
C LEU A 373 -0.94 7.52 17.55
N VAL A 374 -1.67 6.48 17.16
CA VAL A 374 -2.21 6.31 15.81
C VAL A 374 -3.66 5.86 15.92
N LEU A 375 -4.55 6.43 15.10
CA LEU A 375 -5.93 5.97 14.95
C LEU A 375 -6.03 5.21 13.63
N VAL A 376 -6.51 3.96 13.67
CA VAL A 376 -6.75 3.14 12.47
C VAL A 376 -8.14 2.56 12.54
N ASP A 377 -8.97 2.84 11.53
CA ASP A 377 -10.36 2.32 11.44
C ASP A 377 -11.19 2.62 12.71
N GLY A 378 -10.95 3.78 13.35
CA GLY A 378 -11.62 4.18 14.59
C GLY A 378 -11.04 3.60 15.87
N VAL A 379 -9.97 2.79 15.79
CA VAL A 379 -9.29 2.21 16.95
C VAL A 379 -7.98 2.95 17.25
N CYS A 380 -7.86 3.49 18.46
CA CYS A 380 -6.65 4.13 18.95
C CYS A 380 -5.60 3.07 19.32
N THR A 381 -4.39 3.18 18.77
CA THR A 381 -3.28 2.25 18.99
C THR A 381 -1.99 3.00 19.29
N CYS A 382 -1.23 2.54 20.27
CA CYS A 382 0.07 3.10 20.62
C CYS A 382 1.21 2.30 19.96
N LEU A 383 2.05 3.00 19.20
CA LEU A 383 3.31 2.49 18.71
C LEU A 383 4.42 2.79 19.73
N CYS A 384 4.85 1.76 20.44
CA CYS A 384 5.87 1.86 21.48
C CYS A 384 7.27 1.83 20.88
N SER A 385 8.17 2.63 21.47
CA SER A 385 9.61 2.52 21.18
C SER A 385 10.16 1.16 21.62
N SER A 386 11.35 0.83 21.16
CA SER A 386 11.98 -0.48 21.41
C SER A 386 12.08 -0.84 22.90
N TYR A 387 12.18 0.15 23.78
CA TYR A 387 12.38 0.02 25.23
C TYR A 387 11.11 -0.23 26.04
N PHE A 388 9.92 -0.07 25.45
CA PHE A 388 8.65 -0.19 26.18
C PHE A 388 7.71 -1.21 25.50
N LYS A 389 6.80 -1.78 26.29
CA LYS A 389 5.76 -2.73 25.89
C LYS A 389 4.45 -2.45 26.62
N GLY A 390 3.39 -3.16 26.22
CA GLY A 390 2.05 -2.97 26.73
C GLY A 390 1.20 -2.07 25.82
N ILE A 391 -0.12 -2.14 26.01
CA ILE A 391 -1.11 -1.51 25.13
C ILE A 391 -0.94 0.02 25.06
N ALA A 392 -0.49 0.65 26.15
CA ALA A 392 -0.24 2.08 26.24
C ALA A 392 1.26 2.41 26.40
N CYS A 393 2.16 1.48 26.09
CA CYS A 393 3.61 1.60 26.27
C CYS A 393 4.04 1.80 27.74
N GLN A 394 3.26 1.29 28.69
CA GLN A 394 3.43 1.55 30.12
C GLN A 394 4.50 0.68 30.80
N ILE A 395 4.93 -0.42 30.18
CA ILE A 395 5.83 -1.40 30.79
C ILE A 395 7.23 -1.28 30.16
N PRO A 396 8.30 -1.04 30.91
CA PRO A 396 9.66 -1.15 30.38
C PRO A 396 9.98 -2.58 29.95
N LYS A 397 10.70 -2.76 28.84
CA LYS A 397 11.30 -4.04 28.48
C LYS A 397 12.57 -4.22 29.33
N SER A 398 12.69 -5.35 30.00
CA SER A 398 13.93 -5.75 30.65
C SER A 398 15.00 -5.97 29.58
N THR A 399 16.09 -5.20 29.66
CA THR A 399 17.32 -5.38 28.88
C THR A 399 17.95 -6.73 29.10
#